data_AF-A0A951N2R7-F1
#
_entry.id   AF-A0A951N2R7-F1
#
_cell.length_a   1.000
_cell.length_b   1.000
_cell.length_c   1.000
_cell.angle_alpha   90.00
_cell.angle_beta   90.00
_cell.angle_gamma   90.00
#
_symmetry.space_group_name_H-M   'P 1'
#
loop_
_entity.id
_entity.type
_entity.pdbx_description
1 polymer ?
#
loop_
_entity_poly.entity_id
_entity_poly.type
_entity_poly.pdbx_seq_one_letter_code
_entity_poly.pdbx_strand_id
1 'polypeptide(L)'
;MTGVLILVGGLIHLQDWFELIRNVPKIGPLFLFNVAVSVIVAGLLFVRRGWFGIVAAIGLSVGTLAGFLLARYGTLFEYSEPMWRTTAVLAAVVEVAAAAAAVATIIAKRRSAQAVA
;
A
#
# COMPACT_ATOMS: atom_id res chain seq x y z
N MET A 1 -13.96 0.52 -3.03
CA MET A 1 -13.25 0.65 -1.75
C MET A 1 -11.74 0.47 -1.91
N THR A 2 -11.22 -0.69 -2.37
CA THR A 2 -9.77 -0.95 -2.51
C THR A 2 -8.99 0.17 -3.22
N GLY A 3 -9.42 0.60 -4.41
CA GLY A 3 -8.71 1.67 -5.14
C GLY A 3 -8.65 3.01 -4.39
N VAL A 4 -9.69 3.33 -3.60
CA VAL A 4 -9.70 4.54 -2.75
C VAL A 4 -8.69 4.39 -1.62
N LEU A 5 -8.66 3.23 -0.95
CA LEU A 5 -7.70 2.96 0.12
C LEU A 5 -6.25 3.01 -0.38
N ILE A 6 -5.99 2.46 -1.57
CA ILE A 6 -4.66 2.54 -2.22
C ILE A 6 -4.26 4.00 -2.48
N LEU A 7 -5.17 4.84 -2.99
CA LEU A 7 -4.86 6.27 -3.17
C LEU A 7 -4.60 6.98 -1.84
N VAL A 8 -5.41 6.73 -0.82
CA VAL A 8 -5.22 7.32 0.51
C VAL A 8 -3.87 6.91 1.08
N GLY A 9 -3.49 5.63 0.97
CA GLY A 9 -2.16 5.15 1.36
C GLY A 9 -1.04 5.90 0.66
N GLY A 10 -1.13 6.04 -0.67
CA GLY A 10 -0.18 6.83 -1.45
C GLY A 10 -0.10 8.30 -1.01
N LEU A 11 -1.23 8.94 -0.71
CA LEU A 11 -1.24 10.33 -0.23
C LEU A 11 -0.54 10.48 1.14
N ILE A 12 -0.72 9.52 2.04
CA ILE A 12 -0.01 9.53 3.33
C ILE A 12 1.51 9.38 3.11
N HIS A 13 1.94 8.51 2.18
CA HIS A 13 3.36 8.39 1.82
C HIS A 13 3.91 9.67 1.18
N LEU A 14 3.12 10.35 0.36
CA LEU A 14 3.52 11.63 -0.22
C LEU A 14 3.70 12.70 0.86
N GLN A 15 2.79 12.75 1.84
CA GLN A 15 2.91 13.64 2.98
C GLN A 15 4.19 13.36 3.78
N ASP A 16 4.42 12.10 4.18
CA ASP A 16 5.63 11.69 4.91
C ASP A 16 6.90 12.00 4.08
N TRP A 17 6.84 11.86 2.76
CA TRP A 17 7.94 12.23 1.86
C TRP A 17 8.35 13.70 2.04
N PHE A 18 7.39 14.62 1.94
CA PHE A 18 7.66 16.04 2.10
C PHE A 18 8.17 16.41 3.49
N GLU A 19 7.59 15.79 4.52
CA GLU A 19 7.84 16.19 5.91
C GLU A 19 9.14 15.62 6.48
N LEU A 20 9.51 14.37 6.16
CA LEU A 20 10.43 13.61 7.03
C LEU A 20 11.55 12.86 6.30
N ILE A 21 11.25 12.24 5.16
CA ILE A 21 12.08 11.17 4.59
C ILE A 21 12.62 11.48 3.19
N ARG A 22 12.27 12.63 2.59
CA ARG A 22 12.81 13.04 1.27
C ARG A 22 14.33 13.03 1.16
N ASN A 23 15.03 13.28 2.28
CA ASN A 23 16.49 13.35 2.33
C ASN A 23 17.15 12.05 2.82
N VAL A 24 16.35 11.02 3.14
CA VAL A 24 16.88 9.71 3.55
C VAL A 24 17.29 8.94 2.29
N PRO A 25 18.57 8.60 2.11
CA PRO A 25 19.04 7.87 0.92
C PRO A 25 18.25 6.56 0.75
N LYS A 26 17.90 6.24 -0.50
CA LYS A 26 17.08 5.07 -0.91
C LYS A 26 15.62 5.09 -0.40
N ILE A 27 15.36 5.47 0.84
CA ILE A 27 14.00 5.51 1.43
C ILE A 27 13.15 6.62 0.82
N GLY A 28 13.66 7.84 0.70
CA GLY A 28 12.94 8.95 0.07
C GLY A 28 12.42 8.60 -1.33
N PRO A 29 13.27 8.12 -2.26
CA PRO A 29 12.82 7.65 -3.57
C PRO A 29 11.79 6.51 -3.51
N LEU A 30 11.89 5.58 -2.56
CA LEU A 30 10.92 4.49 -2.42
C LEU A 30 9.53 4.97 -2.01
N PHE A 31 9.43 6.04 -1.22
CA PHE A 31 8.14 6.64 -0.91
C PHE A 31 7.50 7.28 -2.15
N LEU A 32 8.25 8.00 -2.98
CA LEU A 32 7.72 8.49 -4.26
C LEU A 32 7.35 7.35 -5.21
N PHE A 33 8.14 6.27 -5.22
CA PHE A 33 7.81 5.08 -5.98
C PHE A 33 6.48 4.48 -5.51
N ASN A 34 6.27 4.36 -4.19
CA ASN A 34 4.99 3.92 -3.62
C ASN A 34 3.83 4.84 -4.06
N VAL A 35 4.01 6.18 -4.02
CA VAL A 35 3.01 7.14 -4.50
C VAL A 35 2.65 6.89 -5.97
N ALA A 36 3.65 6.75 -6.85
CA ALA A 36 3.44 6.51 -8.27
C ALA A 36 2.70 5.19 -8.52
N VAL A 37 3.13 4.11 -7.85
CA VAL A 37 2.50 2.79 -7.96
C VAL A 37 1.06 2.83 -7.41
N SER A 38 0.82 3.55 -6.31
CA SER A 38 -0.53 3.74 -5.75
C SER A 38 -1.48 4.38 -6.75
N VAL A 39 -1.04 5.45 -7.44
CA VAL A 39 -1.83 6.09 -8.50
C VAL A 39 -2.13 5.13 -9.65
N ILE A 40 -1.12 4.40 -10.12
CA ILE A 40 -1.29 3.43 -11.22
C ILE A 40 -2.27 2.31 -10.81
N VAL A 41 -2.07 1.70 -9.65
CA VAL A 41 -2.89 0.58 -9.16
C VAL A 41 -4.32 1.02 -8.91
N ALA A 42 -4.53 2.19 -8.30
CA ALA A 42 -5.87 2.74 -8.11
C ALA A 42 -6.55 3.05 -9.44
N GLY A 43 -5.83 3.66 -10.39
CA GLY A 43 -6.31 3.92 -11.75
C GLY A 43 -6.75 2.64 -12.45
N LEU A 44 -5.93 1.57 -12.39
CA LEU A 44 -6.29 0.25 -12.89
C LEU A 44 -7.59 -0.25 -12.26
N LEU A 45 -7.71 -0.18 -10.93
CA LEU A 45 -8.89 -0.64 -10.21
C LEU A 45 -10.16 0.19 -10.50
N PHE A 46 -10.02 1.46 -10.86
CA PHE A 46 -11.13 2.33 -11.24
C PHE A 46 -11.58 2.09 -12.69
N VAL A 47 -10.66 1.92 -13.62
CA VAL A 47 -10.97 1.65 -15.03
C VAL A 47 -11.49 0.22 -15.21
N ARG A 48 -10.78 -0.77 -14.64
CA ARG A 48 -11.15 -2.18 -14.78
C ARG A 48 -10.80 -2.96 -13.52
N ARG A 49 -11.83 -3.53 -12.88
CA ARG A 49 -11.70 -4.42 -11.70
C ARG A 49 -11.23 -5.83 -12.09
N GLY A 50 -10.13 -5.89 -12.85
CA GLY A 50 -9.46 -7.10 -13.28
C GLY A 50 -8.58 -7.67 -12.16
N TRP A 51 -8.23 -8.95 -12.33
CA TRP A 51 -7.43 -9.67 -11.34
C TRP A 51 -6.06 -9.03 -11.11
N PHE A 52 -5.42 -8.50 -12.16
CA PHE A 52 -4.13 -7.81 -12.08
C PHE A 52 -4.14 -6.63 -11.10
N GLY A 53 -5.14 -5.76 -11.17
CA GLY A 53 -5.24 -4.61 -10.26
C GLY A 53 -5.44 -5.03 -8.80
N ILE A 54 -6.15 -6.14 -8.57
CA ILE A 54 -6.38 -6.67 -7.22
C ILE A 54 -5.08 -7.27 -6.65
N VAL A 55 -4.36 -8.07 -7.45
CA VAL A 55 -3.07 -8.65 -7.04
C VAL A 55 -2.03 -7.55 -6.82
N ALA A 56 -1.98 -6.54 -7.67
CA ALA A 56 -1.09 -5.41 -7.51
C ALA A 56 -1.39 -4.62 -6.23
N ALA A 57 -2.67 -4.42 -5.87
CA ALA A 57 -3.04 -3.78 -4.62
C ALA A 57 -2.59 -4.59 -3.39
N ILE A 58 -2.73 -5.92 -3.41
CA ILE A 58 -2.24 -6.78 -2.33
C ILE A 58 -0.71 -6.68 -2.23
N GLY A 59 -0.02 -6.81 -3.35
CA GLY A 59 1.44 -6.76 -3.40
C GLY A 59 2.00 -5.43 -2.90
N LEU A 60 1.38 -4.31 -3.31
CA LEU A 60 1.74 -2.98 -2.83
C LEU A 60 1.56 -2.88 -1.31
N SER A 61 0.36 -3.15 -0.80
CA SER A 61 0.07 -2.99 0.63
C SER A 61 0.88 -3.91 1.53
N VAL A 62 1.03 -5.18 1.15
CA VAL A 62 1.88 -6.13 1.89
C VAL A 62 3.35 -5.73 1.82
N GLY A 63 3.82 -5.28 0.66
CA GLY A 63 5.19 -4.78 0.48
C GLY A 63 5.48 -3.56 1.35
N THR A 64 4.55 -2.60 1.40
CA THR A 64 4.65 -1.44 2.30
C THR A 64 4.76 -1.86 3.75
N LEU A 65 3.84 -2.73 4.21
CA LEU A 65 3.82 -3.20 5.60
C LEU A 65 5.11 -3.94 5.96
N ALA A 66 5.60 -4.80 5.06
CA ALA A 66 6.89 -5.47 5.25
C ALA A 66 8.03 -4.44 5.35
N GLY A 67 8.04 -3.42 4.49
CA GLY A 67 9.02 -2.33 4.54
C GLY A 67 9.01 -1.58 5.89
N PHE A 68 7.83 -1.22 6.40
CA PHE A 68 7.71 -0.60 7.73
C PHE A 68 8.20 -1.50 8.85
N LEU A 69 7.84 -2.78 8.84
CA LEU A 69 8.28 -3.73 9.87
C LEU A 69 9.79 -3.94 9.83
N LEU A 70 10.38 -4.06 8.64
CA LEU A 70 11.84 -4.19 8.47
C LEU A 70 12.57 -2.93 8.95
N ALA A 71 12.09 -1.75 8.59
CA ALA A 71 12.67 -0.49 9.05
C ALA A 71 12.52 -0.31 10.57
N ARG A 72 11.41 -0.76 11.17
CA ARG A 72 11.15 -0.61 12.61
C ARG A 72 11.94 -1.58 13.48
N TYR A 73 11.97 -2.85 13.10
CA TYR A 73 12.55 -3.93 13.92
C TYR A 73 13.96 -4.33 13.50
N GLY A 74 14.47 -3.74 12.43
CA GLY A 74 15.83 -3.94 11.96
C GLY A 74 16.31 -2.71 11.21
N THR A 75 16.79 -2.94 9.99
CA THR A 75 17.14 -1.85 9.08
C THR A 75 16.57 -2.16 7.70
N LEU A 76 16.21 -1.10 6.98
CA LEU A 76 15.90 -1.16 5.57
C LEU A 76 16.84 -0.17 4.86
N PHE A 77 17.79 -0.67 4.10
CA PHE A 77 18.80 0.17 3.43
C PHE A 77 19.53 1.13 4.38
N GLU A 78 19.99 0.63 5.54
CA GLU A 78 20.67 1.40 6.60
C GLU A 78 19.77 2.39 7.35
N TYR A 79 18.50 2.51 6.98
CA TYR A 79 17.52 3.29 7.72
C TYR A 79 16.82 2.43 8.79
N SER A 80 16.68 2.98 9.99
CA SER A 80 15.83 2.42 11.05
C SER A 80 14.80 3.46 11.48
N GLU A 81 13.53 3.06 11.53
CA GLU A 81 12.43 3.92 11.98
C GLU A 81 12.49 4.00 13.52
N PRO A 82 12.79 5.18 14.09
CA PRO A 82 13.09 5.30 15.52
C PRO A 82 11.85 5.11 16.39
N MET A 83 10.66 5.46 15.87
CA MET A 83 9.40 5.36 16.60
C MET A 83 8.20 5.20 15.66
N TRP A 84 7.10 4.66 16.18
CA TRP A 84 5.82 4.66 15.47
C TRP A 84 5.19 6.06 15.51
N ARG A 85 5.41 6.83 14.45
CA ARG A 85 4.78 8.14 14.24
C ARG A 85 3.32 7.97 13.86
N THR A 86 2.49 8.97 14.18
CA THR A 86 1.05 8.95 13.87
C THR A 86 0.77 8.68 12.39
N THR A 87 1.49 9.33 11.48
CA THR A 87 1.35 9.12 10.03
C THR A 87 1.74 7.72 9.59
N ALA A 88 2.81 7.15 10.17
CA ALA A 88 3.22 5.76 9.92
C ALA A 88 2.16 4.75 10.40
N VAL A 89 1.56 4.98 11.57
CA VAL A 89 0.46 4.13 12.07
C VAL A 89 -0.77 4.24 11.17
N LEU A 90 -1.13 5.46 10.76
CA LEU A 90 -2.24 5.69 9.83
C LEU A 90 -1.99 5.00 8.48
N ALA A 91 -0.79 5.12 7.92
CA ALA A 91 -0.39 4.41 6.72
C ALA A 91 -0.55 2.90 6.90
N ALA A 92 -0.02 2.32 7.98
CA ALA A 92 -0.13 0.89 8.25
C ALA A 92 -1.60 0.42 8.35
N VAL A 93 -2.46 1.17 9.03
CA VAL A 93 -3.90 0.86 9.13
C VAL A 93 -4.57 0.89 7.74
N VAL A 94 -4.28 1.90 6.93
CA VAL A 94 -4.82 2.02 5.57
C VAL A 94 -4.33 0.87 4.69
N GLU A 95 -3.06 0.47 4.79
CA GLU A 95 -2.51 -0.63 4.02
C GLU A 95 -3.12 -1.98 4.41
N VAL A 96 -3.34 -2.23 5.72
CA VAL A 96 -4.07 -3.42 6.19
C VAL A 96 -5.50 -3.44 5.64
N ALA A 97 -6.20 -2.30 5.69
CA ALA A 97 -7.55 -2.19 5.16
C ALA A 97 -7.59 -2.41 3.64
N ALA A 98 -6.62 -1.87 2.90
CA ALA A 98 -6.50 -2.04 1.46
C ALA A 98 -6.28 -3.51 1.07
N ALA A 99 -5.34 -4.19 1.74
CA ALA A 99 -5.07 -5.61 1.54
C ALA A 99 -6.30 -6.46 1.87
N ALA A 100 -6.95 -6.23 3.02
CA ALA A 100 -8.16 -6.95 3.42
C ALA A 100 -9.30 -6.76 2.41
N ALA A 101 -9.53 -5.53 1.94
CA ALA A 101 -10.55 -5.24 0.94
C ALA A 101 -10.27 -5.91 -0.41
N ALA A 102 -8.99 -5.96 -0.82
CA ALA A 102 -8.56 -6.65 -2.03
C ALA A 102 -8.82 -8.16 -1.94
N VAL A 103 -8.43 -8.79 -0.83
CA VAL A 103 -8.68 -10.22 -0.56
C VAL A 103 -10.19 -10.52 -0.53
N ALA A 104 -10.98 -9.70 0.16
CA ALA A 104 -12.43 -9.84 0.20
C ALA A 104 -13.05 -9.78 -1.21
N THR A 105 -12.52 -8.93 -2.09
CA THR A 105 -12.96 -8.84 -3.49
C THR A 105 -12.69 -10.13 -4.26
N ILE A 106 -11.55 -10.80 -4.03
CA ILE A 106 -11.23 -12.11 -4.63
C ILE A 106 -12.24 -13.16 -4.16
N ILE A 107 -12.47 -13.23 -2.84
CA ILE A 107 -13.39 -14.21 -2.24
C ILE A 107 -14.81 -14.02 -2.78
N ALA A 108 -15.29 -12.77 -2.84
CA ALA A 108 -16.61 -12.46 -3.38
C ALA A 108 -16.75 -12.90 -4.85
N LYS A 109 -15.76 -12.57 -5.70
CA LYS A 109 -15.76 -12.98 -7.12
C LYS A 109 -15.78 -14.50 -7.30
N ARG A 110 -15.03 -15.24 -6.47
CA ARG A 110 -15.01 -16.72 -6.51
C ARG A 110 -16.36 -17.31 -6.13
N ARG A 111 -17.00 -16.81 -5.07
CA ARG A 111 -18.34 -17.25 -4.66
C ARG A 111 -19.39 -17.01 -5.73
N SER A 112 -19.37 -15.85 -6.38
CA SER A 112 -20.29 -15.55 -7.49
C SER A 112 -20.08 -16.47 -8.69
N ALA A 113 -18.83 -16.85 -9.00
CA ALA A 113 -18.55 -17.80 -10.09
C ALA A 113 -19.06 -19.22 -9.78
N GLN A 114 -18.97 -19.65 -8.52
CA GLN A 114 -19.46 -20.96 -8.08
C GLN A 114 -20.99 -21.05 -8.05
N ALA A 115 -21.69 -19.95 -7.77
CA ALA A 115 -23.15 -19.94 -7.71
C ALA A 115 -23.84 -20.00 -9.09
N VAL A 116 -23.08 -19.82 -10.17
CA VAL A 116 -23.58 -19.80 -11.56
C VAL A 116 -23.13 -21.04 -12.35
N ALA A 117 -22.30 -21.89 -11.76
CA ALA A 117 -21.84 -23.16 -12.32
C ALA A 117 -22.71 -24.32 -11.80
#